data_AF-A0A0Q8KAY2-F1
#
_entry.id   AF-A0A0Q8KAY2-F1
#
_cell.length_a   1.000
_cell.length_b   1.000
_cell.length_c   1.000
_cell.angle_alpha   90.00
_cell.angle_beta   90.00
_cell.angle_gamma   90.00
#
_symmetry.space_group_name_H-M   'P 1'
#
loop_
_entity.id
_entity.type
_entity.pdbx_description
1 polymer ?
#
loop_
_entity_poly.entity_id
_entity_poly.type
_entity_poly.pdbx_seq_one_letter_code
_entity_poly.pdbx_strand_id
1 'polypeptide(L)'
;MNNFSILAVAFALISSMPLEAGATTKPVGMANPASVHCGQIGGRLTIRKDKAGNEYGFCRLPDGRLCEEWALFRDNKCIGPKAAMRHK
;
A
#
# COMPACT_ATOMS: atom_id res chain seq x y z
N MET A 1 -4.95 65.77 -28.88
CA MET A 1 -5.85 65.40 -29.99
C MET A 1 -5.24 64.19 -30.68
N ASN A 2 -6.10 63.26 -31.09
CA ASN A 2 -5.84 62.02 -31.83
C ASN A 2 -5.74 60.69 -31.04
N ASN A 3 -6.93 60.16 -30.73
CA ASN A 3 -7.43 58.80 -31.02
C ASN A 3 -6.44 57.64 -31.31
N PHE A 4 -6.34 56.70 -30.36
CA PHE A 4 -5.97 55.30 -30.62
C PHE A 4 -7.20 54.38 -30.45
N SER A 5 -7.81 54.04 -31.59
CA SER A 5 -8.70 52.88 -31.75
C SER A 5 -7.88 51.60 -31.73
N ILE A 6 -8.09 50.69 -30.77
CA ILE A 6 -7.72 49.26 -30.93
C ILE A 6 -8.75 48.38 -30.19
N LEU A 7 -9.59 47.76 -31.01
CA LEU A 7 -10.12 46.38 -30.98
C LEU A 7 -10.83 45.85 -29.73
N ALA A 8 -12.11 45.55 -29.99
CA ALA A 8 -13.07 44.88 -29.15
C ALA A 8 -12.64 43.45 -28.75
N VAL A 9 -12.67 43.24 -27.43
CA VAL A 9 -13.05 42.03 -26.67
C VAL A 9 -12.41 40.70 -27.07
N ALA A 10 -11.33 40.36 -26.35
CA ALA A 10 -10.78 39.02 -26.29
C ALA A 10 -11.72 38.05 -25.55
N PHE A 11 -11.84 36.84 -26.09
CA PHE A 11 -12.53 35.66 -25.54
C PHE A 11 -12.18 35.42 -24.06
N ALA A 12 -13.16 35.61 -23.15
CA ALA A 12 -13.06 35.13 -21.78
C ALA A 12 -13.63 33.70 -21.69
N LEU A 13 -12.80 32.71 -22.01
CA LEU A 13 -13.03 31.31 -21.64
C LEU A 13 -12.76 31.18 -20.13
N ILE A 14 -13.80 31.33 -19.31
CA ILE A 14 -13.67 31.21 -17.85
C ILE A 14 -13.65 29.72 -17.48
N SER A 15 -12.44 29.18 -17.52
CA SER A 15 -11.86 28.12 -16.68
C SER A 15 -12.86 27.21 -15.93
N SER A 16 -13.11 26.03 -16.50
CA SER A 16 -13.50 24.85 -15.73
C SER A 16 -12.32 24.44 -14.84
N MET A 17 -12.32 24.88 -13.59
CA MET A 17 -11.44 24.32 -12.57
C MET A 17 -12.04 22.99 -12.12
N PRO A 18 -11.39 21.83 -12.32
CA PRO A 18 -11.80 20.65 -11.60
C PRO A 18 -11.56 20.92 -10.11
N LEU A 19 -12.62 20.81 -9.31
CA LEU A 19 -12.51 20.64 -7.87
C LEU A 19 -11.75 19.32 -7.66
N GLU A 20 -10.43 19.41 -7.51
CA GLU A 20 -9.59 18.31 -7.08
C GLU A 20 -10.05 17.96 -5.67
N ALA A 21 -10.92 16.95 -5.57
CA ALA A 21 -11.35 16.37 -4.32
C ALA A 21 -10.10 15.74 -3.69
N GLY A 22 -9.43 16.52 -2.85
CA GLY A 22 -8.25 16.09 -2.12
C GLY A 22 -8.54 14.78 -1.42
N ALA A 23 -8.00 13.69 -1.96
CA ALA A 23 -8.02 12.39 -1.30
C ALA A 23 -7.23 12.57 0.00
N THR A 24 -7.96 12.69 1.10
CA THR A 24 -7.38 12.71 2.45
C THR A 24 -6.68 11.37 2.64
N THR A 25 -5.36 11.37 2.47
CA THR A 25 -4.55 10.18 2.75
C THR A 25 -4.65 9.94 4.24
N LYS A 26 -5.47 8.96 4.63
CA LYS A 26 -5.53 8.51 6.02
C LYS A 26 -4.10 8.18 6.44
N PRO A 27 -3.64 8.66 7.61
CA PRO A 27 -2.33 8.28 8.11
C PRO A 27 -2.29 6.76 8.20
N VAL A 28 -1.37 6.15 7.45
CA VAL A 28 -1.10 4.72 7.54
C VAL A 28 -0.63 4.48 8.98
N GLY A 29 -1.24 3.52 9.66
CA GLY A 29 -0.91 3.20 11.05
C GLY A 29 0.55 2.77 11.22
N MET A 30 0.96 2.53 12.46
CA MET A 30 2.29 1.97 12.76
C MET A 30 2.54 0.71 11.95
N ALA A 31 3.77 0.55 11.44
CA ALA A 31 4.16 -0.63 10.69
C ALA A 31 4.00 -1.91 11.53
N ASN A 32 3.55 -3.00 10.90
CA ASN A 32 3.47 -4.30 11.55
C ASN A 32 4.89 -4.79 11.89
N PRO A 33 5.23 -5.06 13.18
CA PRO A 33 6.57 -5.46 13.57
C PRO A 33 7.03 -6.78 12.92
N ALA A 34 6.12 -7.74 12.71
CA ALA A 34 6.45 -8.99 12.03
C ALA A 34 6.82 -8.76 10.56
N SER A 35 6.11 -7.84 9.90
CA SER A 35 6.39 -7.43 8.53
C SER A 35 7.72 -6.69 8.41
N VAL A 36 8.03 -5.82 9.38
CA VAL A 36 9.34 -5.12 9.47
C VAL A 36 10.46 -6.13 9.66
N HIS A 37 10.30 -7.06 10.61
CA HIS A 37 11.26 -8.12 10.87
C HIS A 37 11.54 -8.97 9.62
N CYS A 38 10.51 -9.30 8.85
CA CYS A 38 10.68 -10.01 7.57
C CYS A 38 11.65 -9.28 6.63
N GLY A 39 11.53 -7.95 6.50
CA GLY A 39 12.46 -7.16 5.70
C GLY A 39 13.88 -7.11 6.29
N GLN A 40 14.00 -7.02 7.62
CA GLN A 40 15.29 -6.98 8.33
C GLN A 40 16.12 -8.25 8.13
N ILE A 41 15.48 -9.41 8.01
CA ILE A 41 16.15 -10.70 7.75
C ILE A 41 16.35 -10.97 6.25
N GLY A 42 16.18 -9.96 5.39
CA GLY A 42 16.35 -10.07 3.94
C GLY A 42 15.18 -10.76 3.22
N GLY A 43 14.07 -10.97 3.91
CA GLY A 43 12.86 -11.54 3.35
C GLY A 43 11.98 -10.51 2.64
N ARG A 44 10.96 -11.03 1.95
CA ARG A 44 9.91 -10.23 1.30
C ARG A 44 8.54 -10.59 1.85
N LEU A 45 7.82 -9.61 2.37
CA LEU A 45 6.44 -9.77 2.82
C LEU A 45 5.54 -10.17 1.64
N THR A 46 4.63 -11.11 1.90
CA THR A 46 3.58 -11.54 0.98
C THR A 46 2.30 -11.77 1.77
N ILE A 47 1.21 -11.10 1.39
CA ILE A 47 -0.11 -11.33 1.99
C ILE A 47 -0.82 -12.43 1.19
N ARG A 48 -1.45 -13.38 1.89
CA ARG A 48 -2.28 -14.43 1.28
C ARG A 48 -3.62 -14.52 1.97
N LYS A 49 -4.64 -14.90 1.20
CA LYS A 49 -5.99 -15.14 1.71
C LYS A 49 -6.27 -16.64 1.79
N ASP A 50 -6.96 -17.07 2.83
CA ASP A 50 -7.54 -18.41 2.88
C ASP A 50 -8.90 -18.47 2.14
N LYS A 51 -9.56 -19.63 2.16
CA LYS A 51 -10.87 -19.83 1.51
C LYS A 51 -11.99 -19.00 2.12
N ALA A 52 -11.86 -18.59 3.38
CA ALA A 52 -12.81 -17.74 4.08
C ALA A 52 -12.49 -16.24 3.89
N GLY A 53 -11.41 -15.91 3.17
CA GLY A 53 -10.98 -14.54 2.91
C GLY A 53 -10.13 -13.93 4.02
N ASN A 54 -9.73 -14.68 5.05
CA ASN A 54 -8.83 -14.16 6.09
C ASN A 54 -7.45 -13.90 5.48
N GLU A 55 -6.87 -12.75 5.79
CA GLU A 55 -5.53 -12.37 5.36
C GLU A 55 -4.46 -12.85 6.34
N TYR A 56 -3.37 -13.37 5.80
CA TYR A 56 -2.21 -13.84 6.54
C TYR A 56 -0.94 -13.24 5.92
N GLY A 57 -0.07 -12.73 6.78
CA GLY A 57 1.26 -12.28 6.39
C GLY A 57 2.25 -13.43 6.35
N PHE A 58 3.01 -13.53 5.26
CA PHE A 58 4.10 -14.48 5.11
C PHE A 58 5.38 -13.76 4.73
N CYS A 59 6.49 -14.23 5.29
CA CYS A 59 7.82 -13.85 4.89
C CYS A 59 8.38 -14.86 3.88
N ARG A 60 8.66 -14.41 2.65
CA ARG A 60 9.47 -15.16 1.70
C ARG A 60 10.93 -14.93 2.02
N LEU A 61 11.60 -15.94 2.54
CA LEU A 61 13.00 -15.90 2.92
C LEU A 61 13.93 -16.00 1.69
N PRO A 62 15.21 -15.59 1.81
CA PRO A 62 16.21 -15.71 0.74
C PRO A 62 16.43 -17.15 0.27
N ASP A 63 16.26 -18.13 1.16
CA ASP A 63 16.34 -19.57 0.86
C ASP A 63 15.09 -20.11 0.11
N GLY A 64 14.13 -19.23 -0.19
CA GLY A 64 12.90 -19.57 -0.91
C GLY A 64 11.76 -20.09 -0.02
N ARG A 65 12.00 -20.34 1.28
CA ARG A 65 10.93 -20.73 2.21
C ARG A 65 9.91 -19.62 2.37
N LEU A 66 8.66 -20.02 2.56
CA LEU A 66 7.56 -19.10 2.86
C LEU A 66 7.04 -19.43 4.25
N CYS A 67 7.31 -18.53 5.19
CA CYS A 67 7.03 -18.72 6.62
C CYS A 67 5.98 -17.70 7.08
N GLU A 68 5.02 -18.09 7.91
CA GLU A 68 4.07 -17.16 8.53
C GLU A 68 4.84 -16.13 9.38
N GLU A 69 4.53 -14.84 9.19
CA GLU A 69 5.38 -13.75 9.69
C GLU A 69 5.43 -13.68 11.22
N TRP A 70 4.32 -14.00 11.90
CA TRP A 70 4.23 -13.90 13.35
C TRP A 70 4.92 -15.06 14.06
N ALA A 71 4.79 -16.29 13.56
CA ALA A 71 5.51 -17.45 14.05
C ALA A 71 7.02 -17.28 13.84
N LEU A 72 7.42 -16.66 12.73
CA LEU A 72 8.82 -16.33 12.49
C LEU A 72 9.31 -15.25 13.45
N PHE A 73 8.56 -14.17 13.66
CA PHE A 73 8.94 -13.06 14.53
C PHE A 73 9.01 -13.45 16.02
N ARG A 74 8.00 -14.17 16.53
CA ARG A 74 7.91 -14.50 17.96
C ARG A 74 8.69 -15.75 18.34
N ASP A 75 8.63 -16.77 17.49
CA ASP A 75 9.10 -18.12 17.84
C ASP A 75 10.32 -18.56 17.02
N ASN A 76 10.79 -17.75 16.05
CA ASN A 76 11.78 -18.16 15.04
C ASN A 76 11.40 -19.45 14.29
N LYS A 77 10.10 -19.76 14.20
CA LYS A 77 9.59 -20.96 13.55
C LYS A 77 9.08 -20.63 12.16
N CYS A 78 9.52 -21.41 11.17
CA CYS A 78 8.96 -21.33 9.84
C CYS A 78 7.71 -22.21 9.73
N ILE A 79 6.53 -21.60 9.88
CA ILE A 79 5.26 -22.27 9.64
C ILE A 79 4.79 -21.99 8.21
N GLY A 80 4.68 -23.05 7.40
CA GLY A 80 4.28 -22.91 5.99
C GLY A 80 2.79 -22.56 5.82
N PRO A 81 2.39 -22.04 4.64
CA PRO A 81 1.01 -21.57 4.39
C PRO A 81 -0.08 -22.60 4.67
N LYS A 82 0.13 -23.86 4.26
CA LYS A 82 -0.85 -24.94 4.51
C LYS A 82 -1.06 -25.18 6.00
N ALA A 83 -0.02 -25.12 6.81
CA ALA A 83 -0.15 -25.31 8.25
C ALA A 83 -0.81 -24.08 8.89
N ALA A 84 -0.30 -22.88 8.60
CA ALA A 84 -0.82 -21.63 9.16
C ALA A 84 -2.33 -21.42 8.88
N MET A 85 -2.80 -21.73 7.67
CA MET A 85 -4.19 -21.50 7.27
C MET A 85 -5.15 -22.65 7.59
N ARG A 86 -4.67 -23.78 8.15
CA ARG A 86 -5.54 -24.92 8.51
C ARG A 86 -6.14 -24.81 9.91
N HIS A 87 -5.66 -23.89 10.74
CA HIS A 87 -6.02 -23.80 12.16
C HIS A 87 -7.24 -22.90 12.44
N LYS A 88 -8.20 -22.81 11.52
CA LYS A 88 -9.47 -22.09 11.74
C LYS A 88 -10.65 -22.90 11.25
#